data_AF-A0A434QPY9-F1
#
_entry.id   AF-A0A434QPY9-F1
#
_cell.length_a   1.000
_cell.length_b   1.000
_cell.length_c   1.000
_cell.angle_alpha   90.00
_cell.angle_beta   90.00
_cell.angle_gamma   90.00
#
_symmetry.space_group_name_H-M   'P 1'
#
loop_
_entity.id
_entity.type
_entity.pdbx_description
1 polymer ?
#
loop_
_entity_poly.entity_id
_entity_poly.type
_entity_poly.pdbx_seq_one_letter_code
_entity_poly.pdbx_strand_id
1 'polypeptide(L)'
;ELHRDILLRSDIFVEYPPQTRIEGEIQQLDPNHPVIELWQVIAGKVPGRSGERQITLFDSVGFAIEDFSALRYVRDRLKETGLYEELDLLADPDEPRDLYGMILRAAKVAPAVQQSEVLQ
;
A
#
# COMPACT_ATOMS: atom_id res chain seq x y z
N GLU A 1 -4.86 -7.14 -19.85
CA GLU A 1 -6.18 -7.80 -19.68
C GLU A 1 -7.21 -7.35 -20.71
N LEU A 2 -7.13 -6.11 -21.21
CA LEU A 2 -8.04 -5.57 -22.21
C LEU A 2 -7.38 -5.47 -23.59
N HIS A 3 -8.19 -5.65 -24.63
CA HIS A 3 -7.74 -5.41 -25.99
C HIS A 3 -7.58 -3.90 -26.24
N ARG A 4 -6.50 -3.50 -26.92
CA ARG A 4 -6.16 -2.11 -27.25
C ARG A 4 -7.32 -1.27 -27.79
N ASP A 5 -8.19 -1.87 -28.60
CA ASP A 5 -9.34 -1.16 -29.19
C ASP A 5 -10.40 -0.74 -28.15
N ILE A 6 -10.46 -1.39 -26.99
CA ILE A 6 -11.32 -0.97 -25.88
C ILE A 6 -10.74 0.32 -25.26
N LEU A 7 -9.42 0.37 -25.11
CA LEU A 7 -8.71 1.54 -24.57
C LEU A 7 -8.94 2.76 -25.46
N LEU A 8 -8.77 2.61 -26.78
CA LEU A 8 -8.97 3.69 -27.76
C LEU A 8 -10.41 4.22 -27.86
N ARG A 9 -11.38 3.50 -27.28
CA ARG A 9 -12.80 3.87 -27.27
C ARG A 9 -13.27 4.39 -25.91
N SER A 10 -12.39 4.48 -24.93
CA SER A 10 -12.70 4.84 -23.56
C SER A 10 -11.99 6.14 -23.18
N ASP A 11 -12.62 6.95 -22.33
CA ASP A 11 -11.88 7.93 -21.55
C ASP A 11 -11.24 7.21 -20.37
N ILE A 12 -9.92 7.32 -20.26
CA ILE A 12 -9.11 6.52 -19.34
C ILE A 12 -8.74 7.35 -18.11
N PHE A 13 -9.07 6.81 -16.94
CA PHE A 13 -8.78 7.36 -15.62
C PHE A 13 -7.68 6.52 -14.97
N VAL A 14 -6.73 7.16 -14.29
CA VAL A 14 -5.57 6.50 -13.67
C VAL A 14 -5.26 7.07 -12.29
N GLU A 15 -4.61 6.30 -11.41
CA GLU A 15 -4.14 6.78 -10.11
C GLU A 15 -2.92 7.70 -10.25
N TYR A 16 -1.83 7.20 -10.84
CA TYR A 16 -0.55 7.89 -10.98
C TYR A 16 0.09 7.61 -12.35
N PRO A 17 0.03 8.56 -13.30
CA PRO A 17 0.40 8.31 -14.69
C PRO A 17 1.81 7.74 -14.88
N PRO A 18 2.88 8.24 -14.22
CA PRO A 18 4.22 7.68 -14.42
C PRO A 18 4.33 6.18 -14.13
N GLN A 19 3.57 5.65 -13.15
CA GLN A 19 3.55 4.22 -12.84
C GLN A 19 2.58 3.47 -13.77
N THR A 20 1.34 3.96 -13.96
CA THR A 20 0.34 3.28 -14.79
C THR A 20 0.79 3.14 -16.26
N ARG A 21 1.66 4.03 -16.75
CA ARG A 21 2.27 3.90 -18.09
C ARG A 21 3.18 2.69 -18.27
N ILE A 22 3.70 2.15 -17.17
CA ILE A 22 4.61 1.01 -17.15
C ILE A 22 3.83 -0.27 -16.82
N GLU A 23 2.87 -0.19 -15.90
CA GLU A 23 2.22 -1.37 -15.32
C GLU A 23 0.78 -1.61 -15.84
N GLY A 24 0.07 -0.54 -16.23
CA GLY A 24 -1.35 -0.58 -16.58
C GLY A 24 -1.63 -0.97 -18.02
N GLU A 25 -2.90 -1.01 -18.39
CA GLU A 25 -3.34 -1.31 -19.76
C GLU A 25 -2.89 -0.23 -20.77
N ILE A 26 -2.76 1.04 -20.34
CA ILE A 26 -2.27 2.13 -21.20
C ILE A 26 -0.84 1.94 -21.70
N GLN A 27 -0.07 0.97 -21.18
CA GLN A 27 1.23 0.59 -21.74
C GLN A 27 1.12 0.13 -23.22
N GLN A 28 -0.07 -0.27 -23.66
CA GLN A 28 -0.38 -0.66 -25.05
C GLN A 28 -0.57 0.55 -26.00
N LEU A 29 -0.62 1.78 -25.45
CA LEU A 29 -0.89 3.01 -26.19
C LEU A 29 0.38 3.84 -26.39
N ASP A 30 0.26 4.95 -27.12
CA ASP A 30 1.35 5.93 -27.20
C ASP A 30 1.70 6.45 -25.78
N PRO A 31 2.99 6.65 -25.45
CA PRO A 31 3.40 7.18 -24.14
C PRO A 31 2.73 8.51 -23.76
N ASN A 32 2.34 9.31 -24.76
CA ASN A 32 1.65 10.58 -24.58
C ASN A 32 0.13 10.51 -24.79
N HIS A 33 -0.45 9.32 -24.98
CA HIS A 33 -1.89 9.15 -25.13
C HIS A 33 -2.61 9.75 -23.92
N PRO A 34 -3.61 10.65 -24.08
CA PRO A 34 -4.18 11.37 -22.95
C PRO A 34 -4.81 10.44 -21.90
N VAL A 35 -4.65 10.80 -20.63
CA VAL A 35 -5.30 10.14 -19.49
C VAL A 35 -5.78 11.19 -18.51
N ILE A 36 -6.77 10.84 -17.69
CA ILE A 36 -7.33 11.70 -16.64
C ILE A 36 -6.86 11.17 -15.29
N GLU A 37 -6.22 12.01 -14.49
CA GLU A 37 -5.84 11.61 -13.13
C GLU A 37 -7.07 11.59 -12.22
N LEU A 38 -7.32 10.47 -11.55
CA LEU A 38 -8.53 10.25 -10.75
C LEU A 38 -8.69 11.30 -9.62
N TRP A 39 -7.58 11.75 -9.04
CA TRP A 39 -7.60 12.77 -7.98
C TRP A 39 -8.21 14.10 -8.47
N GLN A 40 -8.04 14.46 -9.74
CA GLN A 40 -8.60 15.69 -10.31
C GLN A 40 -10.13 15.60 -10.39
N VAL A 41 -10.65 14.41 -10.68
CA VAL A 41 -12.10 14.13 -10.69
C VAL A 41 -12.67 14.25 -9.29
N ILE A 42 -12.05 13.58 -8.31
CA ILE A 42 -12.47 13.60 -6.90
C ILE A 42 -12.42 15.03 -6.34
N ALA A 43 -11.42 15.83 -6.73
CA ALA A 43 -11.28 17.22 -6.34
C ALA A 43 -12.21 18.19 -7.10
N GLY A 44 -13.04 17.70 -8.04
CA GLY A 44 -13.94 18.52 -8.85
C GLY A 44 -13.24 19.44 -9.85
N LYS A 45 -11.96 19.19 -10.16
CA LYS A 45 -11.17 20.00 -11.12
C LYS A 45 -11.46 19.64 -12.57
N VAL A 46 -11.81 18.40 -12.83
CA VAL A 46 -12.22 17.89 -14.14
C VAL A 46 -13.46 17.01 -13.97
N PRO A 47 -14.36 16.95 -14.97
CA PRO A 47 -15.50 16.05 -14.89
C PRO A 47 -15.04 14.59 -14.94
N GLY A 48 -15.77 13.71 -14.25
CA GLY A 48 -15.65 12.27 -14.43
C GLY A 48 -16.41 11.82 -15.68
N ARG A 49 -17.49 11.06 -15.48
CA ARG A 49 -18.41 10.71 -16.56
C ARG A 49 -19.16 11.96 -17.07
N SER A 50 -19.11 12.20 -18.37
CA SER A 50 -19.74 13.33 -19.08
C SER A 50 -21.02 12.96 -19.83
N GLY A 51 -21.33 11.66 -20.00
CA GLY A 51 -22.57 11.22 -20.63
C GLY A 51 -22.87 9.73 -20.52
N GLU A 52 -24.10 9.34 -20.85
CA GLU A 52 -24.57 7.95 -20.76
C GLU A 52 -23.89 7.02 -21.77
N ARG A 53 -23.55 7.53 -22.96
CA ARG A 53 -22.91 6.75 -24.03
C ARG A 53 -21.39 6.66 -23.90
N GLN A 54 -20.80 7.42 -22.98
CA GLN A 54 -19.36 7.43 -22.76
C GLN A 54 -18.90 6.10 -22.16
N ILE A 55 -17.81 5.55 -22.68
CA ILE A 55 -17.11 4.43 -22.05
C ILE A 55 -16.02 5.01 -21.16
N THR A 56 -16.02 4.62 -19.90
CA THR A 56 -15.01 5.06 -18.90
C THR A 56 -14.23 3.85 -18.46
N LEU A 57 -12.92 3.92 -18.53
CA LEU A 57 -12.03 2.88 -18.04
C LEU A 57 -11.21 3.44 -16.88
N PHE A 58 -11.29 2.83 -15.71
CA PHE A 58 -10.32 3.06 -14.65
C PHE A 58 -9.23 1.99 -14.80
N ASP A 59 -8.07 2.41 -15.29
CA ASP A 59 -6.91 1.55 -15.49
C ASP A 59 -6.11 1.50 -14.18
N SER A 60 -6.54 0.61 -13.28
CA SER A 60 -6.03 0.53 -11.92
C SER A 60 -4.87 -0.44 -11.82
N VAL A 61 -3.79 0.03 -11.20
CA VAL A 61 -2.60 -0.77 -10.86
C VAL A 61 -2.27 -0.74 -9.38
N GLY A 62 -2.97 0.11 -8.61
CA GLY A 62 -2.68 0.38 -7.20
C GLY A 62 -1.58 1.43 -7.04
N PHE A 63 -1.76 2.33 -6.07
CA PHE A 63 -0.74 3.32 -5.70
C PHE A 63 -0.61 3.44 -4.19
N ALA A 64 0.61 3.72 -3.71
CA ALA A 64 0.98 3.67 -2.29
C ALA A 64 0.09 4.51 -1.35
N ILE A 65 -0.61 5.53 -1.87
CA ILE A 65 -1.55 6.33 -1.08
C ILE A 65 -2.77 5.52 -0.61
N GLU A 66 -3.16 4.50 -1.38
CA GLU A 66 -4.28 3.61 -1.07
C GLU A 66 -3.92 2.72 0.11
N ASP A 67 -2.77 2.04 0.04
CA ASP A 67 -2.22 1.24 1.13
C ASP A 67 -1.98 2.09 2.38
N PHE A 68 -1.41 3.29 2.22
CA PHE A 68 -1.20 4.21 3.34
C PHE A 68 -2.53 4.58 4.02
N SER A 69 -3.57 4.85 3.24
CA SER A 69 -4.90 5.18 3.77
C SER A 69 -5.53 3.98 4.47
N ALA A 70 -5.41 2.78 3.91
CA ALA A 70 -5.87 1.54 4.52
C ALA A 70 -5.13 1.25 5.84
N LEU A 71 -3.80 1.39 5.87
CA LEU A 71 -2.98 1.19 7.07
C LEU A 71 -3.35 2.18 8.17
N ARG A 72 -3.60 3.45 7.84
CA ARG A 72 -4.11 4.43 8.82
C ARG A 72 -5.46 4.03 9.38
N TYR A 73 -6.38 3.58 8.54
CA TYR A 73 -7.68 3.10 8.98
C TYR A 73 -7.55 1.90 9.92
N VAL A 74 -6.78 0.87 9.53
CA VAL A 74 -6.54 -0.33 10.35
C VAL A 74 -5.93 0.06 11.70
N ARG A 75 -4.87 0.89 11.70
CA ARG A 75 -4.22 1.39 12.92
C ARG A 75 -5.20 2.07 13.87
N ASP A 76 -6.11 2.90 13.34
CA ASP A 76 -7.09 3.59 14.18
C ASP A 76 -8.13 2.62 14.77
N ARG A 77 -8.45 1.53 14.06
CA ARG A 77 -9.32 0.44 14.55
C ARG A 77 -8.65 -0.47 15.57
N LEU A 78 -7.33 -0.63 15.56
CA LEU A 78 -6.62 -1.49 16.53
C LEU A 78 -6.92 -1.12 17.99
N LYS A 79 -7.04 0.19 18.27
CA LYS A 79 -7.38 0.70 19.61
C LYS A 79 -8.76 0.26 20.10
N GLU A 80 -9.69 0.05 19.18
CA GLU A 80 -11.07 -0.32 19.49
C GLU A 80 -11.25 -1.83 19.62
N THR A 81 -10.49 -2.62 18.86
CA THR A 81 -10.63 -4.08 18.82
C THR A 81 -9.73 -4.80 19.82
N GLY A 82 -8.58 -4.23 20.17
CA GLY A 82 -7.56 -4.90 20.98
C GLY A 82 -6.93 -6.12 20.29
N LEU A 83 -7.17 -6.31 18.98
CA LEU A 83 -6.70 -7.46 18.20
C LEU A 83 -5.33 -7.16 17.57
N TYR A 84 -4.30 -7.04 18.41
CA TYR A 84 -2.92 -6.87 17.97
C TYR A 84 -1.94 -7.36 19.04
N GLU A 85 -0.71 -7.63 18.61
CA GLU A 85 0.43 -7.87 19.49
C GLU A 85 1.48 -6.78 19.26
N GLU A 86 2.12 -6.31 20.33
CA GLU A 86 3.25 -5.39 20.22
C GLU A 86 4.52 -6.18 19.95
N LEU A 87 5.20 -5.85 18.84
CA LEU A 87 6.43 -6.48 18.43
C LEU A 87 7.59 -5.50 18.54
N ASP A 88 8.69 -5.97 19.11
CA ASP A 88 9.95 -5.23 19.12
C ASP A 88 10.67 -5.40 17.77
N LEU A 89 10.31 -4.54 16.81
CA LEU A 89 10.81 -4.61 15.43
C LEU A 89 12.10 -3.81 15.21
N LEU A 90 12.38 -2.82 16.05
CA LEU A 90 13.49 -1.92 15.91
C LEU A 90 14.42 -2.06 17.11
N ALA A 91 15.73 -2.02 16.87
CA ALA A 91 16.70 -2.01 17.95
C ALA A 91 16.51 -0.76 18.83
N ASP A 92 16.45 -0.97 20.15
CA ASP A 92 16.39 0.08 21.17
C ASP A 92 17.61 -0.01 22.11
N PRO A 93 18.80 0.44 21.66
CA PRO A 93 19.99 0.45 22.50
C PRO A 93 20.01 1.69 23.42
N ASP A 94 20.48 1.52 24.66
CA ASP A 94 20.61 2.63 25.62
C ASP A 94 21.55 3.73 25.10
N GLU A 95 22.57 3.32 24.35
CA GLU A 95 23.45 4.20 23.57
C GLU A 95 23.25 3.89 22.07
N PRO A 96 22.88 4.87 21.22
CA PRO A 96 22.50 4.62 19.81
C PRO A 96 23.52 3.85 18.96
N ARG A 97 24.78 3.84 19.38
CA ARG A 97 25.89 3.15 18.70
C ARG A 97 26.27 1.80 19.32
N ASP A 98 25.69 1.45 20.47
CA ASP A 98 26.03 0.23 21.22
C ASP A 98 24.99 -0.88 21.02
N LEU A 99 24.88 -1.36 19.77
CA LEU A 99 24.04 -2.51 19.44
C LEU A 99 24.54 -3.80 20.11
N TYR A 100 25.85 -3.92 20.36
CA TYR A 100 26.41 -5.11 21.02
C TYR A 100 26.01 -5.15 22.50
N GLY A 101 26.09 -4.03 23.21
CA GLY A 101 25.61 -3.89 24.58
C GLY A 101 24.12 -4.22 24.72
N MET A 102 23.29 -3.81 23.74
CA MET A 102 21.87 -4.21 23.68
C MET A 102 21.69 -5.73 23.61
N ILE A 103 22.44 -6.43 22.77
CA ILE A 103 22.37 -7.91 22.67
C ILE A 103 22.80 -8.56 23.99
N LEU A 104 23.88 -8.07 24.61
CA LEU A 104 24.34 -8.59 25.89
C LEU A 104 23.34 -8.33 27.02
N ARG A 105 22.61 -7.21 26.98
CA ARG A 105 21.51 -6.90 27.90
C ARG A 105 20.36 -7.89 27.70
N ALA A 106 19.92 -8.11 26.47
CA ALA A 106 18.86 -9.07 26.15
C ALA A 106 19.21 -10.50 26.62
N ALA A 107 20.44 -10.96 26.38
CA ALA A 107 20.91 -12.28 26.81
C ALA A 107 20.91 -12.48 28.33
N LYS A 108 21.06 -11.40 29.12
CA LYS A 108 21.02 -11.44 30.59
C LYS A 108 19.59 -11.47 31.16
N VAL A 109 18.60 -11.01 30.39
CA VAL A 109 17.21 -10.86 30.84
C VAL A 109 16.36 -12.11 30.58
N ALA A 110 16.76 -12.99 29.65
CA ALA A 110 16.03 -14.21 29.35
C ALA A 110 15.99 -15.17 30.56
N PRO A 111 14.81 -15.53 31.12
CA PRO A 111 14.73 -16.61 32.08
C PRO A 111 14.95 -17.95 31.38
N ALA A 112 15.53 -18.92 32.09
CA ALA A 112 15.71 -20.28 31.62
C ALA A 112 14.37 -20.85 31.16
N VAL A 113 14.29 -21.30 29.91
CA VAL A 113 13.20 -22.16 29.44
C VAL A 113 13.23 -23.41 30.33
N GLN A 114 12.32 -23.50 31.30
CA GLN A 114 12.11 -24.72 32.06
C GLN A 114 11.53 -25.73 31.07
N GLN A 115 12.37 -26.64 30.60
CA GLN A 115 11.92 -27.85 29.93
C GLN A 115 11.05 -28.60 30.95
N SER A 116 9.75 -28.64 30.71
CA SER A 116 8.86 -29.57 31.38
C SER A 116 9.30 -30.97 30.97
N GLU A 117 10.05 -31.64 31.85
CA GLU A 117 10.20 -33.09 31.82
C GLU A 117 8.81 -33.69 31.90
N VAL A 118 8.33 -34.22 30.78
CA VAL A 118 7.26 -35.21 30.78
C VAL A 118 7.88 -36.48 31.38
N LEU A 119 7.75 -36.61 32.69
CA LEU A 119 7.98 -37.87 33.40
C LEU A 119 6.63 -38.47 33.80
N GLN A 120 6.37 -39.61 33.15
CA GLN A 120 5.37 -40.66 33.40
C GLN A 120 3.97 -40.46 32.85
#